data_AF-A0A712CSH0-F1
#
_entry.id   AF-A0A712CSH0-F1
#
_cell.length_a   1.000
_cell.length_b   1.000
_cell.length_c   1.000
_cell.angle_alpha   90.00
_cell.angle_beta   90.00
_cell.angle_gamma   90.00
#
_symmetry.space_group_name_H-M   'P 1'
#
loop_
_entity.id
_entity.type
_entity.pdbx_description
1 polymer ?
#
loop_
_entity_poly.entity_id
_entity_poly.type
_entity_poly.pdbx_seq_one_letter_code
_entity_poly.pdbx_strand_id
1 'polypeptide(L)'
;MNVIAIMNHMGVYFKEEPIRELHRALEGLNFRIVYPNDREDLLKLIENNSRLCGVIFDWDKYNLELCEEISKLNEYMPLYAFANSYSTLDVSLNDLRMQVRFFEYALGAAADIAAKIRQNT
;
A
#
# COMPACT_ATOMS: atom_id res chain seq x y z
N MET A 1 0.56 -3.94 15.98
CA MET A 1 0.80 -3.41 14.62
C MET A 1 -0.49 -3.60 13.85
N ASN A 2 -1.25 -2.53 13.64
CA ASN A 2 -2.57 -2.63 13.01
C ASN A 2 -2.95 -1.36 12.24
N VAL A 3 -1.99 -0.47 11.97
CA VAL A 3 -2.26 0.76 11.21
C VAL A 3 -1.77 0.56 9.78
N ILE A 4 -2.63 0.81 8.81
CA ILE A 4 -2.29 0.77 7.39
C ILE A 4 -2.46 2.16 6.82
N ALA A 5 -1.43 2.66 6.13
CA ALA A 5 -1.50 3.92 5.42
C ALA A 5 -1.94 3.68 3.97
N ILE A 6 -2.92 4.45 3.50
CA ILE A 6 -3.36 4.44 2.11
C ILE A 6 -3.04 5.80 1.49
N MET A 7 -2.10 5.80 0.55
CA MET A 7 -1.80 6.96 -0.29
C MET A 7 -2.94 7.14 -1.29
N ASN A 8 -3.92 7.97 -0.92
CA ASN A 8 -5.12 8.16 -1.74
C ASN A 8 -5.01 9.43 -2.58
N HIS A 9 -5.07 9.27 -3.90
CA HIS A 9 -5.32 10.39 -4.80
C HIS A 9 -5.91 9.87 -6.12
N MET A 10 -7.23 9.72 -6.16
CA MET A 10 -7.88 8.94 -7.22
C MET A 10 -9.05 9.72 -7.79
N GLY A 11 -8.79 10.64 -8.72
CA GLY A 11 -9.85 11.35 -9.46
C GLY A 11 -10.62 10.47 -10.46
N VAL A 12 -10.55 9.13 -10.35
CA VAL A 12 -11.14 8.18 -11.29
C VAL A 12 -11.87 7.08 -10.51
N TYR A 13 -13.19 7.02 -10.68
CA TYR A 13 -14.09 6.10 -9.96
C TYR A 13 -13.67 4.62 -10.03
N PHE A 14 -13.12 4.19 -11.17
CA PHE A 14 -12.65 2.81 -11.37
C PHE A 14 -11.57 2.37 -10.38
N LYS A 15 -10.74 3.30 -9.88
CA LYS A 15 -9.73 3.01 -8.88
C LYS A 15 -10.22 3.28 -7.45
N GLU A 16 -11.13 4.24 -7.28
CA GLU A 16 -11.70 4.58 -5.96
C GLU A 16 -12.52 3.45 -5.36
N GLU A 17 -13.42 2.84 -6.14
CA GLU A 17 -14.35 1.86 -5.59
C GLU A 17 -13.64 0.59 -5.06
N PRO A 18 -12.66 -0.01 -5.77
CA PRO A 18 -11.86 -1.11 -5.22
C PRO A 18 -11.10 -0.75 -3.93
N ILE A 19 -10.55 0.46 -3.84
CA ILE A 19 -9.84 0.93 -2.63
C ILE A 19 -10.83 1.17 -1.47
N ARG A 20 -12.05 1.62 -1.78
CA ARG A 20 -13.10 1.80 -0.78
C ARG A 20 -13.61 0.46 -0.25
N GLU A 21 -13.78 -0.54 -1.12
CA GLU A 21 -14.08 -1.90 -0.70
C GLU A 21 -12.96 -2.46 0.17
N LEU A 22 -11.70 -2.22 -0.22
CA LEU A 22 -10.53 -2.66 0.55
C LEU A 22 -10.46 -1.99 1.93
N HIS A 23 -10.73 -0.69 2.02
CA HIS A 23 -10.82 0.01 3.30
C HIS A 23 -11.78 -0.72 4.24
N ARG A 24 -13.02 -0.98 3.77
CA ARG A 24 -14.05 -1.66 4.57
C ARG A 24 -13.62 -3.08 4.97
N ALA A 25 -13.01 -3.81 4.04
CA ALA A 25 -12.50 -5.15 4.31
C ALA A 25 -11.40 -5.14 5.39
N LEU A 26 -10.49 -4.17 5.35
CA LEU A 26 -9.42 -4.02 6.34
C LEU A 26 -9.95 -3.55 7.71
N GLU A 27 -10.91 -2.63 7.74
CA GLU A 27 -11.59 -2.26 9.00
C GLU A 27 -12.29 -3.46 9.63
N GLY A 28 -12.92 -4.32 8.81
CA GLY A 28 -13.50 -5.58 9.26
C GLY A 28 -12.49 -6.58 9.86
N LEU A 29 -11.19 -6.40 9.56
CA LEU A 29 -10.08 -7.17 10.13
C LEU A 29 -9.36 -6.45 11.29
N ASN A 30 -9.98 -5.39 11.85
CA ASN A 30 -9.46 -4.59 12.96
C ASN A 30 -8.18 -3.78 12.63
N PHE A 31 -7.94 -3.51 11.35
CA PHE A 31 -6.95 -2.52 10.94
C PHE A 31 -7.51 -1.11 11.07
N ARG A 32 -6.64 -0.17 11.46
CA ARG A 32 -6.91 1.26 11.44
C ARG A 32 -6.30 1.85 10.17
N ILE A 33 -7.15 2.42 9.34
CA ILE A 33 -6.72 3.04 8.09
C ILE A 33 -6.40 4.51 8.33
N VAL A 34 -5.27 4.97 7.79
CA VAL A 34 -4.87 6.38 7.77
C VAL A 34 -4.61 6.84 6.35
N TYR A 35 -4.90 8.10 6.07
CA TYR A 35 -4.76 8.72 4.76
C TYR A 35 -3.77 9.87 4.82
N PRO A 36 -2.47 9.61 4.63
CA PRO A 36 -1.49 10.68 4.43
C PRO A 36 -1.85 11.54 3.23
N ASN A 37 -1.63 12.85 3.35
CA ASN A 37 -1.94 13.80 2.28
C ASN A 37 -0.93 13.73 1.13
N ASP A 38 0.32 13.51 1.48
CA ASP A 38 1.46 13.52 0.57
C ASP A 38 2.56 12.58 1.07
N ARG A 39 3.62 12.49 0.28
CA ARG A 39 4.76 11.61 0.56
C ARG A 39 5.45 11.98 1.87
N GLU A 40 5.66 13.26 2.16
CA GLU A 40 6.36 13.67 3.39
C GLU A 40 5.53 13.33 4.63
N ASP A 41 4.21 13.50 4.54
CA ASP A 41 3.27 13.11 5.60
C ASP A 41 3.33 11.59 5.86
N LEU A 42 3.38 10.76 4.81
CA LEU A 42 3.58 9.31 4.95
C LEU A 42 4.91 8.98 5.63
N LEU A 43 6.03 9.57 5.19
CA LEU A 43 7.34 9.29 5.78
C LEU A 43 7.38 9.67 7.26
N LYS A 44 6.82 10.84 7.62
CA LYS A 44 6.66 11.25 9.02
C LYS A 44 5.75 10.29 9.79
N LEU A 45 4.70 9.76 9.18
CA LEU A 45 3.85 8.76 9.82
C LEU A 45 4.62 7.46 10.11
N ILE A 46 5.43 6.99 9.17
CA ILE A 46 6.28 5.79 9.33
C ILE A 46 7.30 6.02 10.45
N GLU A 47 7.96 7.17 10.46
CA GLU A 47 9.00 7.52 11.43
C GLU A 47 8.44 7.67 12.86
N ASN A 48 7.26 8.27 13.01
CA ASN A 48 6.66 8.56 14.32
C ASN A 48 5.72 7.45 14.84
N ASN A 49 5.27 6.51 13.99
CA ASN A 49 4.29 5.48 14.38
C ASN A 49 4.81 4.07 14.13
N SER A 50 5.40 3.47 15.16
CA SER A 50 5.82 2.06 15.16
C SER A 50 4.67 1.04 15.01
N ARG A 51 3.41 1.49 15.04
CA ARG A 51 2.22 0.64 14.82
C ARG A 51 1.84 0.53 13.35
N LEU A 52 2.41 1.37 12.49
CA LEU A 52 2.22 1.33 11.03
C LEU A 52 2.88 0.07 10.49
N CYS A 53 2.08 -0.73 9.82
CA CYS A 53 2.44 -2.10 9.48
C CYS A 53 2.23 -2.44 8.01
N GLY A 54 1.82 -1.47 7.21
CA GLY A 54 1.81 -1.58 5.77
C GLY A 54 1.41 -0.27 5.10
N VAL A 55 1.84 -0.11 3.86
CA VAL A 55 1.50 1.05 3.02
C VAL A 55 0.87 0.56 1.73
N ILE A 56 -0.29 1.11 1.39
CA ILE A 56 -0.99 0.89 0.13
C ILE A 56 -0.83 2.15 -0.73
N PHE A 57 -0.41 1.98 -1.99
CA PHE A 57 -0.24 3.10 -2.92
C PHE A 57 -0.41 2.66 -4.37
N ASP A 58 -0.64 3.64 -5.25
CA ASP A 58 -0.68 3.42 -6.70
C ASP A 58 0.75 3.39 -7.27
N TRP A 59 1.10 2.27 -7.92
CA TRP A 59 2.44 2.03 -8.47
C TRP A 59 2.81 3.03 -9.56
N ASP A 60 1.88 3.34 -10.47
CA ASP A 60 2.13 4.26 -11.58
C ASP A 60 2.42 5.68 -11.09
N LYS A 61 1.89 6.06 -9.92
CA LYS A 61 2.08 7.39 -9.32
C LYS A 61 3.32 7.52 -8.45
N TYR A 62 3.57 6.56 -7.54
CA TYR A 62 4.61 6.69 -6.51
C TYR A 62 5.84 5.81 -6.75
N ASN A 63 5.72 4.80 -7.62
CA ASN A 63 6.79 3.96 -8.18
C ASN A 63 7.90 3.55 -7.18
N LEU A 64 9.13 3.37 -7.69
CA LEU A 64 10.31 2.92 -6.95
C LEU A 64 10.84 3.98 -5.96
N GLU A 65 10.69 5.27 -6.25
CA GLU A 65 11.24 6.34 -5.39
C GLU A 65 10.66 6.26 -3.97
N LEU A 66 9.34 6.05 -3.86
CA LEU A 66 8.69 5.89 -2.56
C LEU A 66 9.17 4.63 -1.83
N CYS A 67 9.38 3.54 -2.57
CA CYS A 67 9.81 2.27 -2.00
C CYS A 67 11.21 2.39 -1.38
N GLU A 68 12.15 3.05 -2.06
CA GLU A 68 13.50 3.27 -1.53
C GLU A 68 13.51 4.13 -0.26
N GLU A 69 12.71 5.20 -0.22
CA GLU A 69 12.58 6.06 0.96
C GLU A 69 12.00 5.28 2.15
N ILE A 70 10.96 4.49 1.92
CA ILE A 70 10.38 3.63 2.98
C ILE A 70 11.38 2.57 3.40
N SER A 71 12.13 1.96 2.48
CA SER A 71 13.14 0.95 2.80
C SER A 71 14.25 1.51 3.70
N LYS A 72 14.65 2.77 3.52
CA LYS A 72 15.63 3.43 4.40
C LYS A 72 15.12 3.61 5.83
N LEU A 73 13.80 3.76 6.01
CA LEU A 73 13.16 3.87 7.32
C LEU A 73 12.82 2.51 7.94
N ASN A 74 12.33 1.57 7.13
CA ASN A 74 11.92 0.24 7.54
C ASN A 74 11.97 -0.74 6.36
N GLU A 75 13.09 -1.47 6.24
CA GLU A 75 13.33 -2.49 5.21
C GLU A 75 12.31 -3.63 5.22
N TYR A 76 11.70 -3.91 6.37
CA TYR A 76 10.76 -5.03 6.54
C TYR A 76 9.30 -4.64 6.35
N MET A 77 9.01 -3.36 6.08
CA MET A 77 7.65 -2.88 5.95
C MET A 77 6.98 -3.47 4.68
N PRO A 78 5.83 -4.17 4.82
CA PRO A 78 5.06 -4.62 3.67
C PRO A 78 4.55 -3.43 2.86
N LEU A 79 4.83 -3.45 1.56
CA LEU A 79 4.39 -2.46 0.58
C LEU A 79 3.37 -3.11 -0.35
N TYR A 80 2.20 -2.50 -0.49
CA TYR A 80 1.09 -3.00 -1.30
C TYR A 80 0.85 -2.05 -2.47
N ALA A 81 1.49 -2.36 -3.59
CA ALA A 81 1.46 -1.55 -4.79
C ALA A 81 0.30 -1.96 -5.69
N PHE A 82 -0.59 -1.04 -6.02
CA PHE A 82 -1.64 -1.27 -6.99
C PHE A 82 -1.18 -0.83 -8.38
N ALA A 83 -1.13 -1.77 -9.33
CA ALA A 83 -0.68 -1.54 -10.69
C ALA A 83 -1.85 -1.67 -11.68
N ASN A 84 -1.76 -0.95 -12.80
CA ASN A 84 -2.66 -1.17 -13.93
C ASN A 84 -2.09 -2.29 -14.82
N SER A 85 -2.92 -2.97 -15.61
CA SER A 85 -2.51 -4.13 -16.42
C SER A 85 -1.41 -3.83 -17.48
N TYR A 86 -1.04 -2.57 -17.67
CA TYR A 86 0.01 -2.10 -18.58
C TYR A 86 1.32 -1.72 -17.88
N SER A 87 1.36 -1.71 -16.55
CA SER A 87 2.57 -1.40 -15.79
C SER A 87 3.49 -2.61 -15.88
N THR A 88 4.42 -2.60 -16.85
CA THR A 88 5.48 -3.60 -16.96
C THR A 88 6.18 -3.70 -15.61
N LEU A 89 6.08 -4.88 -14.98
CA LEU A 89 6.79 -5.23 -13.76
C LEU A 89 8.30 -5.16 -14.05
N ASP A 90 8.90 -4.00 -13.91
CA ASP A 90 10.35 -3.87 -14.01
C ASP A 90 10.96 -4.65 -12.86
N VAL A 91 11.66 -5.72 -13.25
CA VAL A 91 12.27 -6.77 -12.43
C VAL A 91 13.49 -6.24 -11.64
N SER A 92 13.54 -4.94 -11.38
CA SER A 92 14.63 -4.25 -10.66
C SER A 92 14.48 -4.30 -9.13
N LEU A 93 13.46 -4.98 -8.61
CA LEU A 93 13.23 -5.17 -7.16
C LEU A 93 14.14 -6.24 -6.51
N ASN A 94 15.04 -6.88 -7.27
CA ASN A 94 15.83 -8.00 -6.76
C ASN A 94 17.00 -7.57 -5.85
N ASP A 95 17.46 -6.31 -5.95
CA ASP A 95 18.56 -5.77 -5.13
C ASP A 95 18.08 -5.13 -3.81
N LEU A 96 16.80 -4.76 -3.74
CA LEU A 96 16.21 -4.15 -2.57
C LEU A 96 15.49 -5.24 -1.76
N ARG A 97 15.80 -5.39 -0.47
CA ARG A 97 15.14 -6.33 0.46
C ARG A 97 13.67 -5.94 0.77
N MET A 98 12.99 -5.29 -0.17
CA MET A 98 11.66 -4.72 -0.01
C MET A 98 10.59 -5.80 -0.24
N GLN A 99 9.63 -5.87 0.67
CA GLN A 99 8.46 -6.75 0.54
C GLN A 99 7.33 -6.04 -0.21
N VAL A 100 7.53 -5.80 -1.51
CA VAL A 100 6.49 -5.22 -2.38
C VAL A 100 5.58 -6.33 -2.91
N ARG A 101 4.27 -6.17 -2.72
CA ARG A 101 3.24 -7.03 -3.28
C ARG A 101 2.37 -6.22 -4.24
N PHE A 102 2.15 -6.78 -5.41
CA PHE A 102 1.36 -6.16 -6.46
C PHE A 102 -0.08 -6.65 -6.40
N PHE A 103 -1.01 -5.70 -6.53
CA PHE A 103 -2.44 -5.94 -6.68
C PHE A 103 -3.00 -5.19 -7.88
N GLU A 104 -4.09 -5.72 -8.43
CA GLU A 104 -4.83 -5.06 -9.49
C GLU A 104 -6.07 -4.36 -8.94
N TYR A 105 -6.51 -3.30 -9.62
CA TYR A 105 -7.79 -2.66 -9.34
C TYR A 105 -8.94 -3.52 -9.88
N ALA A 106 -9.52 -4.34 -9.01
CA ALA A 106 -10.66 -5.19 -9.34
C ALA A 106 -11.74 -5.11 -8.25
N LEU A 107 -12.99 -4.93 -8.68
CA LEU A 107 -14.16 -4.99 -7.80
C LEU A 107 -14.34 -6.41 -7.27
N GLY A 108 -14.67 -6.55 -5.99
CA GLY A 108 -14.85 -7.84 -5.33
C GLY A 108 -13.55 -8.56 -4.93
N ALA A 109 -12.37 -8.06 -5.31
CA ALA A 109 -11.08 -8.62 -4.89
C ALA A 109 -10.66 -8.17 -3.48
N ALA A 110 -11.33 -7.15 -2.92
CA ALA A 110 -10.97 -6.52 -1.65
C ALA A 110 -10.82 -7.50 -0.47
N ALA A 111 -11.70 -8.49 -0.36
CA ALA A 111 -11.66 -9.47 0.74
C ALA A 111 -10.42 -10.38 0.68
N ASP A 112 -10.05 -10.85 -0.52
CA ASP A 112 -8.85 -11.67 -0.73
C ASP A 112 -7.58 -10.83 -0.51
N ILE A 113 -7.55 -9.60 -1.03
CA ILE A 113 -6.45 -8.66 -0.79
C ILE A 113 -6.29 -8.39 0.72
N ALA A 114 -7.37 -8.10 1.44
CA ALA A 114 -7.34 -7.86 2.87
C ALA A 114 -6.84 -9.09 3.67
N ALA A 115 -7.27 -10.30 3.28
CA ALA A 115 -6.77 -11.55 3.88
C ALA A 115 -5.27 -11.74 3.63
N LYS A 116 -4.79 -11.45 2.41
CA LYS A 116 -3.36 -11.47 2.06
C LYS A 116 -2.56 -10.44 2.85
N ILE A 117 -3.09 -9.24 3.04
CA ILE A 117 -2.46 -8.21 3.89
C ILE A 117 -2.30 -8.76 5.31
N ARG A 118 -3.39 -9.29 5.89
CA ARG A 118 -3.43 -9.85 7.25
C ARG A 118 -2.45 -10.99 7.49
N GLN A 119 -2.18 -11.84 6.50
CA GLN A 119 -1.20 -12.92 6.63
C GLN A 119 0.25 -12.42 6.70
N ASN A 120 0.52 -11.21 6.21
CA ASN A 120 1.85 -10.61 6.18
C ASN A 120 2.07 -9.54 7.28
N THR A 121 1.08 -9.33 8.15
CA THR A 121 1.12 -8.34 9.24
C THR A 121 1.00 -8.99 10.61
#